data_AF-A0A3D5UT68-F1
#
_entry.id   AF-A0A3D5UT68-F1
#
_cell.length_a   1.000
_cell.length_b   1.000
_cell.length_c   1.000
_cell.angle_alpha   90.00
_cell.angle_beta   90.00
_cell.angle_gamma   90.00
#
_symmetry.space_group_name_H-M   'P 1'
#
loop_
_entity.id
_entity.type
_entity.pdbx_description
1 polymer ?
#
loop_
_entity_poly.entity_id
_entity_poly.type
_entity_poly.pdbx_seq_one_letter_code
_entity_poly.pdbx_strand_id
1 'polypeptide(L)'
;VFDWNQPVLYSFVERQGLATITFDRTAKVDLSPLRVDPPPYLSHASAVEHDGRLAVVLTLKPGVSVNDFREDLSIVLDLKPTAGSVPPAAAETDTPAVPEPEAVQETRETPGTQGQHGPKNIVPDAVQTAEAGHDELPGDAKAEAAEPHIATNPLPQGTRPEGKAVVHLVPGRSGTDILVDWPEPVGAAVFERAGRLWIVFDAVLPLDIAEVTPEKLGPFGVPEVQSLENGTALVLPLRDKALIGAVEEGASWRISAGETLTTTGRPVSLSRSWREDGRGSVALDLKGTRKILKMRDKLVGDEIIVATARGPVQSVQTPRNFVEFQALQTAQGVAIVPVADDLNVAAAPDNVIVTRRDGLALSAHGADYEAPAAKGVSVAAVKAPAEMHFAEWREAPGDNFTERRQYYLARLANARTRELGELRFAYGRFLLGYGLAPEALAAFDGALEANRRFHIDPAFRAAKGVAGVLSGRYVEAIADLSANGLDNAPHAAAWRGLARAELG
;
A
#
# COMPACT_ATOMS: atom_id res chain seq x y z
N VAL A 1 -11.78 -16.99 -1.66
CA VAL A 1 -10.51 -16.24 -1.80
C VAL A 1 -10.16 -16.19 -3.28
N PHE A 2 -9.61 -15.09 -3.76
CA PHE A 2 -9.09 -14.94 -5.12
C PHE A 2 -7.57 -14.75 -5.05
N ASP A 3 -6.82 -15.80 -5.36
CA ASP A 3 -5.35 -15.80 -5.29
C ASP A 3 -4.76 -15.30 -6.61
N TRP A 4 -3.91 -14.27 -6.54
CA TRP A 4 -3.21 -13.73 -7.70
C TRP A 4 -1.70 -13.99 -7.63
N ASN A 5 -1.07 -14.15 -8.79
CA ASN A 5 0.39 -14.32 -8.90
C ASN A 5 1.15 -12.98 -8.99
N GLN A 6 0.43 -11.86 -9.04
CA GLN A 6 0.95 -10.49 -9.09
C GLN A 6 0.00 -9.55 -8.33
N PRO A 7 0.47 -8.38 -7.85
CA PRO A 7 -0.42 -7.38 -7.26
C PRO A 7 -1.44 -6.89 -8.30
N VAL A 8 -2.73 -6.97 -7.93
CA VAL A 8 -3.85 -6.41 -8.70
C VAL A 8 -4.49 -5.25 -7.93
N LEU A 9 -5.09 -4.30 -8.64
CA LEU A 9 -6.05 -3.38 -8.06
C LEU A 9 -7.44 -4.03 -8.16
N TYR A 10 -8.30 -3.78 -7.17
CA TYR A 10 -9.70 -4.19 -7.24
C TYR A 10 -10.61 -3.11 -6.69
N SER A 11 -11.87 -3.16 -7.12
CA SER A 11 -12.98 -2.47 -6.48
C SER A 11 -14.06 -3.47 -6.09
N PHE A 12 -14.72 -3.21 -4.97
CA PHE A 12 -15.83 -4.03 -4.48
C PHE A 12 -17.11 -3.19 -4.40
N VAL A 13 -18.22 -3.74 -4.88
CA VAL A 13 -19.54 -3.10 -4.85
C VAL A 13 -20.59 -4.13 -4.48
N GLU A 14 -21.22 -3.96 -3.31
CA GLU A 14 -22.40 -4.72 -2.90
C GLU A 14 -23.68 -3.91 -3.15
N ARG A 15 -24.67 -4.50 -3.83
CA ARG A 15 -26.02 -3.92 -4.02
C ARG A 15 -27.07 -5.03 -4.03
N GLN A 16 -28.10 -4.89 -3.19
CA GLN A 16 -29.32 -5.72 -3.22
C GLN A 16 -29.04 -7.26 -3.19
N GLY A 17 -28.04 -7.70 -2.44
CA GLY A 17 -27.65 -9.12 -2.34
C GLY A 17 -26.78 -9.63 -3.50
N LEU A 18 -26.34 -8.75 -4.40
CA LEU A 18 -25.30 -9.00 -5.39
C LEU A 18 -24.01 -8.31 -4.96
N ALA A 19 -22.94 -9.09 -4.79
CA ALA A 19 -21.61 -8.64 -4.46
C ALA A 19 -20.71 -8.79 -5.69
N THR A 20 -20.29 -7.67 -6.27
CA THR A 20 -19.43 -7.64 -7.46
C THR A 20 -18.04 -7.16 -7.07
N ILE A 21 -17.03 -7.99 -7.33
CA ILE A 21 -15.62 -7.61 -7.27
C ILE A 21 -15.06 -7.46 -8.69
N THR A 22 -14.45 -6.31 -8.97
CA THR A 22 -13.83 -6.02 -10.27
C THR A 22 -12.33 -5.84 -10.08
N PHE A 23 -11.54 -6.62 -10.80
CA PHE A 23 -10.08 -6.55 -10.82
C PHE A 23 -9.59 -5.75 -12.03
N ASP A 24 -8.47 -5.05 -11.90
CA ASP A 24 -7.84 -4.27 -12.98
C ASP A 24 -7.18 -5.13 -14.08
N ARG A 25 -7.21 -6.45 -13.93
CA ARG A 25 -6.65 -7.43 -14.88
C ARG A 25 -7.61 -8.57 -15.15
N THR A 26 -7.55 -9.11 -16.36
CA THR A 26 -8.17 -10.40 -16.73
C THR A 26 -7.38 -11.57 -16.12
N ALA A 27 -8.11 -12.60 -15.70
CA ALA A 27 -7.58 -13.94 -15.45
C ALA A 27 -8.68 -14.98 -15.69
N LYS A 28 -8.31 -16.15 -16.23
CA LYS A 28 -9.22 -17.29 -16.36
C LYS A 28 -9.49 -17.90 -14.99
N VAL A 29 -10.63 -17.55 -14.39
CA VAL A 29 -11.08 -18.13 -13.11
C VAL A 29 -11.95 -19.34 -13.36
N ASP A 30 -11.54 -20.50 -12.84
CA ASP A 30 -12.41 -21.67 -12.79
C ASP A 30 -13.36 -21.58 -11.57
N LEU A 31 -14.61 -21.20 -11.84
CA LEU A 31 -15.68 -21.16 -10.83
C LEU A 31 -16.45 -22.48 -10.70
N SER A 32 -16.04 -23.54 -11.40
CA SER A 32 -16.72 -24.85 -11.35
C SER A 32 -16.78 -25.44 -9.93
N PRO A 33 -15.74 -25.36 -9.08
CA PRO A 33 -15.80 -25.88 -7.71
C PRO A 33 -16.91 -25.20 -6.87
N LEU A 34 -17.08 -23.88 -6.99
CA LEU A 34 -18.10 -23.10 -6.27
C LEU A 34 -19.55 -23.40 -6.69
N ARG A 35 -19.73 -24.14 -7.80
CA ARG A 35 -21.04 -24.62 -8.28
C ARG A 35 -21.34 -26.06 -7.84
N VAL A 36 -20.31 -26.82 -7.47
CA VAL A 36 -20.44 -28.23 -7.01
C VAL A 36 -20.55 -28.29 -5.48
N ASP A 37 -19.77 -27.47 -4.77
CA ASP A 37 -19.82 -27.33 -3.32
C ASP A 37 -19.80 -25.84 -2.92
N PRO A 38 -20.98 -25.17 -2.89
CA PRO A 38 -21.06 -23.74 -2.62
C PRO A 38 -20.80 -23.44 -1.13
N PRO A 39 -19.89 -22.49 -0.81
CA PRO A 39 -19.71 -22.00 0.55
C PRO A 39 -21.02 -21.55 1.21
N PRO A 40 -21.15 -21.62 2.55
CA PRO A 40 -22.32 -21.08 3.23
C PRO A 40 -22.54 -19.62 2.83
N TYR A 41 -23.81 -19.23 2.74
CA TYR A 41 -24.28 -17.88 2.38
C TYR A 41 -24.12 -17.46 0.90
N LEU A 42 -23.45 -18.25 0.05
CA LEU A 42 -23.41 -18.04 -1.42
C LEU A 42 -24.54 -18.80 -2.13
N SER A 43 -25.15 -18.20 -3.15
CA SER A 43 -26.20 -18.80 -4.00
C SER A 43 -25.74 -19.05 -5.43
N HIS A 44 -24.97 -18.12 -6.02
CA HIS A 44 -24.37 -18.28 -7.35
C HIS A 44 -23.08 -17.48 -7.47
N ALA A 45 -22.18 -17.92 -8.35
CA ALA A 45 -21.00 -17.17 -8.77
C ALA A 45 -20.85 -17.23 -10.30
N SER A 46 -20.57 -16.08 -10.90
CA SER A 46 -20.18 -15.95 -12.31
C SER A 46 -18.99 -15.01 -12.46
N ALA A 47 -18.19 -15.24 -13.50
CA ALA A 47 -17.11 -14.35 -13.92
C ALA A 47 -17.42 -13.82 -15.31
N VAL A 48 -17.16 -12.54 -15.51
CA VAL A 48 -17.31 -11.83 -16.79
C VAL A 48 -16.00 -11.07 -17.03
N GLU A 49 -15.37 -11.33 -18.17
CA GLU A 49 -14.24 -10.54 -18.64
C GLU A 49 -14.74 -9.44 -19.60
N HIS A 50 -14.35 -8.20 -19.36
CA HIS A 50 -14.70 -7.06 -20.21
C HIS A 50 -13.60 -5.99 -20.14
N ASP A 51 -13.21 -5.43 -21.29
CA ASP A 51 -12.17 -4.39 -21.42
C ASP A 51 -10.87 -4.67 -20.65
N GLY A 52 -10.39 -5.91 -20.71
CA GLY A 52 -9.16 -6.35 -20.05
C GLY A 52 -9.26 -6.49 -18.52
N ARG A 53 -10.45 -6.32 -17.95
CA ARG A 53 -10.76 -6.48 -16.52
C ARG A 53 -11.58 -7.75 -16.28
N LEU A 54 -11.39 -8.33 -15.09
CA LEU A 54 -12.19 -9.44 -14.60
C LEU A 54 -13.20 -8.93 -13.58
N ALA A 55 -14.50 -9.12 -13.83
CA ALA A 55 -15.55 -8.92 -12.84
C ALA A 55 -16.08 -10.28 -12.37
N VAL A 56 -16.04 -10.54 -11.07
CA VAL A 56 -16.68 -11.72 -10.46
C VAL A 56 -17.92 -11.26 -9.69
N VAL A 57 -19.07 -11.80 -10.07
CA VAL A 57 -20.38 -11.47 -9.51
C VAL A 57 -20.85 -12.63 -8.64
N LEU A 58 -21.14 -12.32 -7.38
CA LEU A 58 -21.58 -13.26 -6.36
C LEU A 58 -23.02 -12.94 -5.95
N THR A 59 -23.93 -13.88 -6.12
CA THR A 59 -25.31 -13.77 -5.62
C THR A 59 -25.37 -14.37 -4.22
N LEU A 60 -25.69 -13.56 -3.22
CA LEU A 60 -25.71 -13.96 -1.81
C LEU A 60 -27.09 -14.45 -1.37
N LYS A 61 -27.17 -15.06 -0.20
CA LYS A 61 -28.44 -15.32 0.50
C LYS A 61 -28.89 -14.07 1.28
N PRO A 62 -30.19 -13.87 1.55
CA PRO A 62 -30.67 -12.71 2.30
C PRO A 62 -30.06 -12.63 3.71
N GLY A 63 -29.79 -11.40 4.17
CA GLY A 63 -29.26 -11.17 5.52
C GLY A 63 -27.75 -11.43 5.69
N VAL A 64 -26.98 -11.40 4.60
CA VAL A 64 -25.53 -11.62 4.58
C VAL A 64 -24.85 -10.30 4.24
N SER A 65 -23.77 -9.95 4.94
CA SER A 65 -22.86 -8.87 4.59
C SER A 65 -21.52 -9.43 4.13
N VAL A 66 -20.87 -8.76 3.17
CA VAL A 66 -19.52 -9.09 2.73
C VAL A 66 -18.52 -8.11 3.33
N ASN A 67 -17.44 -8.63 3.92
CA ASN A 67 -16.25 -7.84 4.17
C ASN A 67 -15.16 -8.28 3.20
N ASP A 68 -14.58 -7.34 2.46
CA ASP A 68 -13.42 -7.60 1.63
C ASP A 68 -12.13 -7.16 2.34
N PHE A 69 -11.05 -7.92 2.16
CA PHE A 69 -9.71 -7.49 2.55
C PHE A 69 -8.64 -8.13 1.67
N ARG A 70 -7.48 -7.49 1.62
CA ARG A 70 -6.27 -8.01 0.97
C ARG A 70 -5.39 -8.70 1.99
N GLU A 71 -4.95 -9.91 1.65
CA GLU A 71 -3.93 -10.66 2.36
C GLU A 71 -2.83 -11.02 1.35
N ASP A 72 -1.69 -10.33 1.43
CA ASP A 72 -0.61 -10.36 0.43
C ASP A 72 -1.08 -10.12 -1.03
N LEU A 73 -1.12 -11.17 -1.85
CA LEU A 73 -1.59 -11.16 -3.25
C LEU A 73 -3.01 -11.71 -3.41
N SER A 74 -3.61 -12.18 -2.32
CA SER A 74 -4.93 -12.79 -2.30
C SER A 74 -5.98 -11.77 -1.85
N ILE A 75 -7.12 -11.74 -2.54
CA ILE A 75 -8.29 -10.97 -2.09
C ILE A 75 -9.28 -11.92 -1.44
N VAL A 76 -9.53 -11.70 -0.15
CA VAL A 76 -10.47 -12.48 0.65
C VAL A 76 -11.81 -11.74 0.68
N LEU A 77 -12.88 -12.45 0.38
CA LEU A 77 -14.25 -12.03 0.65
C LEU A 77 -14.79 -12.92 1.78
N ASP A 78 -15.13 -12.29 2.90
CA ASP A 78 -15.63 -12.93 4.11
C ASP A 78 -17.15 -12.67 4.23
N LEU A 79 -17.93 -13.75 4.15
CA LEU A 79 -19.40 -13.72 4.14
C LEU A 79 -19.93 -13.93 5.56
N LYS A 80 -20.51 -12.90 6.17
CA LYS A 80 -21.04 -12.94 7.54
C LYS A 80 -22.54 -12.73 7.58
N PRO A 81 -23.31 -13.51 8.37
CA PRO A 81 -24.70 -13.20 8.63
C PRO A 81 -24.82 -11.90 9.43
N THR A 82 -25.62 -10.96 8.94
CA THR A 82 -25.89 -9.68 9.60
C THR A 82 -26.90 -9.89 10.72
N ALA A 83 -26.44 -9.77 11.98
CA ALA A 83 -27.29 -9.87 13.16
C ALA A 83 -28.24 -8.66 13.26
N GLY A 84 -29.40 -8.73 12.61
CA GLY A 84 -30.27 -7.55 12.48
C GLY A 84 -31.70 -7.78 11.97
N SER A 85 -32.26 -9.00 12.02
CA SER A 85 -33.68 -9.23 11.75
C SER A 85 -34.25 -10.43 12.51
N VAL A 86 -34.59 -10.24 13.78
CA VAL A 86 -35.35 -11.19 14.59
C VAL A 86 -36.66 -10.53 15.06
N PRO A 87 -37.82 -10.92 14.49
CA PRO A 87 -39.11 -10.81 15.18
C PRO A 87 -39.17 -11.82 16.35
N PRO A 88 -39.91 -11.54 17.44
CA PRO A 88 -39.77 -12.24 18.71
C PRO A 88 -40.30 -13.69 18.75
N ALA A 89 -39.91 -14.39 19.81
CA ALA A 89 -39.99 -15.85 19.96
C ALA A 89 -41.40 -16.48 20.00
N ALA A 90 -41.45 -17.76 19.62
CA ALA A 90 -42.45 -18.74 20.03
C ALA A 90 -41.76 -20.06 20.46
N ALA A 91 -42.36 -20.75 21.43
CA ALA A 91 -41.76 -21.76 22.31
C ALA A 91 -41.27 -23.10 21.69
N GLU A 92 -40.36 -23.75 22.44
CA GLU A 92 -40.27 -25.18 22.83
C GLU A 92 -41.16 -26.19 22.05
N THR A 93 -40.69 -27.35 21.55
CA THR A 93 -40.22 -28.53 22.33
C THR A 93 -39.56 -29.65 21.46
N ASP A 94 -38.77 -30.50 22.12
CA ASP A 94 -38.40 -31.92 21.87
C ASP A 94 -37.63 -32.44 20.61
N THR A 95 -36.34 -32.77 20.84
CA THR A 95 -35.67 -34.11 20.86
C THR A 95 -36.26 -35.35 20.10
N PRO A 96 -35.47 -36.42 19.80
CA PRO A 96 -34.53 -36.60 18.66
C PRO A 96 -34.74 -37.92 17.84
N ALA A 97 -34.04 -38.14 16.70
CA ALA A 97 -33.76 -39.50 16.17
C ALA A 97 -32.67 -39.60 15.07
N VAL A 98 -31.96 -40.74 15.08
CA VAL A 98 -30.87 -41.24 14.18
C VAL A 98 -30.95 -42.78 14.27
N PRO A 99 -30.75 -43.66 13.25
CA PRO A 99 -29.76 -43.61 12.14
C PRO A 99 -30.25 -44.02 10.72
N GLU A 100 -29.31 -44.04 9.76
CA GLU A 100 -28.94 -45.11 8.77
C GLU A 100 -29.92 -46.30 8.51
N PRO A 101 -29.99 -46.86 7.28
CA PRO A 101 -28.92 -47.79 6.83
C PRO A 101 -28.46 -47.71 5.36
N GLU A 102 -27.14 -47.94 5.21
CA GLU A 102 -26.42 -48.82 4.25
C GLU A 102 -27.00 -49.30 2.90
N ALA A 103 -26.04 -49.44 1.97
CA ALA A 103 -25.87 -50.51 0.96
C ALA A 103 -26.36 -50.27 -0.48
N VAL A 104 -25.73 -50.81 -1.54
CA VAL A 104 -24.36 -51.35 -1.77
C VAL A 104 -24.12 -51.32 -3.30
N GLN A 105 -22.87 -51.07 -3.71
CA GLN A 105 -22.21 -51.43 -4.98
C GLN A 105 -23.04 -51.97 -6.17
N GLU A 106 -22.76 -51.45 -7.37
CA GLU A 106 -22.23 -52.32 -8.44
C GLU A 106 -21.28 -51.55 -9.37
N THR A 107 -20.31 -52.26 -9.96
CA THR A 107 -19.28 -51.69 -10.85
C THR A 107 -19.27 -52.48 -12.14
N ARG A 108 -19.35 -51.81 -13.31
CA ARG A 108 -18.46 -52.04 -14.49
C ARG A 108 -18.87 -51.29 -15.77
N GLU A 109 -17.89 -51.22 -16.67
CA GLU A 109 -18.00 -51.10 -18.14
C GLU A 109 -18.32 -49.73 -18.79
N THR A 110 -17.24 -48.99 -19.04
CA THR A 110 -16.97 -48.35 -20.35
C THR A 110 -16.88 -49.41 -21.46
N PRO A 111 -17.19 -49.15 -22.77
CA PRO A 111 -16.74 -47.95 -23.50
C PRO A 111 -17.65 -47.38 -24.63
N GLY A 112 -17.34 -46.15 -25.09
CA GLY A 112 -17.56 -45.76 -26.50
C GLY A 112 -18.43 -44.53 -26.81
N THR A 113 -17.77 -43.42 -27.18
CA THR A 113 -18.01 -42.59 -28.38
C THR A 113 -19.37 -41.89 -28.65
N GLN A 114 -19.28 -40.54 -28.72
CA GLN A 114 -20.13 -39.57 -29.46
C GLN A 114 -21.58 -39.29 -29.01
N GLY A 115 -21.93 -37.99 -28.99
CA GLY A 115 -23.28 -37.50 -28.68
C GLY A 115 -23.35 -35.99 -28.44
N GLN A 116 -23.01 -35.17 -29.44
CA GLN A 116 -23.21 -33.71 -29.37
C GLN A 116 -24.70 -33.38 -29.60
N HIS A 117 -25.29 -32.54 -28.75
CA HIS A 117 -26.49 -31.77 -29.08
C HIS A 117 -26.40 -30.36 -28.50
N GLY A 118 -26.49 -29.37 -29.39
CA GLY A 118 -26.78 -27.98 -29.03
C GLY A 118 -28.00 -27.47 -29.83
N PRO A 119 -28.62 -26.34 -29.42
CA PRO A 119 -29.50 -25.53 -30.26
C PRO A 119 -28.73 -24.31 -30.80
N LYS A 120 -28.56 -24.18 -32.13
CA LYS A 120 -29.49 -23.58 -33.11
C LYS A 120 -29.38 -22.05 -33.22
N ASN A 121 -28.81 -21.61 -34.35
CA ASN A 121 -28.86 -20.24 -34.87
C ASN A 121 -30.29 -19.77 -35.15
N ILE A 122 -30.50 -18.44 -35.11
CA ILE A 122 -31.19 -17.72 -36.18
C ILE A 122 -30.35 -16.50 -36.55
N VAL A 123 -29.92 -16.43 -37.81
CA VAL A 123 -29.33 -15.26 -38.49
C VAL A 123 -30.01 -15.17 -39.85
N PRO A 124 -30.30 -13.96 -40.38
CA PRO A 124 -30.50 -13.77 -41.81
C PRO A 124 -29.22 -13.25 -42.49
N ASP A 125 -28.73 -14.03 -43.46
CA ASP A 125 -27.94 -13.59 -44.62
C ASP A 125 -28.63 -12.42 -45.37
N ALA A 126 -28.03 -11.68 -46.31
CA ALA A 126 -26.65 -11.39 -46.74
C ALA A 126 -26.77 -10.38 -47.91
N VAL A 127 -25.67 -9.79 -48.40
CA VAL A 127 -25.33 -9.67 -49.84
C VAL A 127 -23.86 -9.24 -49.96
N GLN A 128 -23.11 -9.90 -50.85
CA GLN A 128 -21.73 -9.56 -51.24
C GLN A 128 -21.73 -8.60 -52.44
N THR A 129 -20.65 -7.84 -52.65
CA THR A 129 -19.85 -7.76 -53.90
C THR A 129 -18.63 -6.84 -53.68
N ALA A 130 -17.62 -6.90 -54.55
CA ALA A 130 -16.24 -6.54 -54.32
C ALA A 130 -15.75 -5.23 -55.00
N GLU A 131 -14.44 -5.00 -54.82
CA GLU A 131 -13.48 -4.24 -55.64
C GLU A 131 -13.26 -2.72 -55.46
N ALA A 132 -11.96 -2.44 -55.23
CA ALA A 132 -11.12 -1.37 -55.77
C ALA A 132 -11.40 0.13 -55.50
N GLY A 133 -10.42 0.77 -54.85
CA GLY A 133 -9.66 1.85 -55.52
C GLY A 133 -9.98 3.32 -55.17
N HIS A 134 -9.07 3.92 -54.41
CA HIS A 134 -8.68 5.35 -54.36
C HIS A 134 -9.69 6.48 -54.04
N ASP A 135 -9.15 7.37 -53.20
CA ASP A 135 -9.31 8.83 -53.11
C ASP A 135 -10.34 9.54 -52.21
N GLU A 136 -9.87 10.72 -51.77
CA GLU A 136 -10.51 11.86 -51.08
C GLU A 136 -11.27 11.71 -49.73
N LEU A 137 -10.70 12.38 -48.72
CA LEU A 137 -11.41 13.05 -47.61
C LEU A 137 -12.41 14.08 -48.17
N PRO A 138 -13.60 14.30 -47.58
CA PRO A 138 -13.66 15.20 -46.41
C PRO A 138 -14.83 15.03 -45.41
N GLY A 139 -14.69 15.67 -44.24
CA GLY A 139 -15.81 16.39 -43.60
C GLY A 139 -16.45 15.77 -42.35
N ASP A 140 -16.47 16.56 -41.27
CA ASP A 140 -17.16 16.29 -40.01
C ASP A 140 -18.68 16.01 -40.14
N ALA A 141 -19.16 14.98 -39.43
CA ALA A 141 -20.53 14.94 -38.93
C ALA A 141 -20.59 14.20 -37.58
N LYS A 142 -21.03 14.93 -36.55
CA LYS A 142 -21.12 14.52 -35.14
C LYS A 142 -22.18 13.43 -34.92
N ALA A 143 -21.81 12.33 -34.27
CA ALA A 143 -22.75 11.32 -33.73
C ALA A 143 -22.69 11.32 -32.20
N GLU A 144 -23.85 11.42 -31.56
CA GLU A 144 -24.00 11.56 -30.12
C GLU A 144 -24.29 10.19 -29.48
N ALA A 145 -23.46 9.76 -28.52
CA ALA A 145 -23.64 8.53 -27.75
C ALA A 145 -23.76 8.88 -26.26
N ALA A 146 -24.87 8.51 -25.64
CA ALA A 146 -25.15 8.83 -24.25
C ALA A 146 -24.46 7.85 -23.30
N GLU A 147 -23.47 8.33 -22.55
CA GLU A 147 -22.90 7.61 -21.41
C GLU A 147 -23.70 7.85 -20.12
N PRO A 148 -23.79 6.84 -19.22
CA PRO A 148 -24.62 6.93 -18.02
C PRO A 148 -24.03 7.93 -17.02
N HIS A 149 -24.80 8.97 -16.70
CA HIS A 149 -24.39 9.99 -15.74
C HIS A 149 -24.19 9.40 -14.34
N ILE A 150 -22.93 9.25 -13.92
CA ILE A 150 -22.60 9.24 -12.50
C ILE A 150 -23.07 10.59 -11.96
N ALA A 151 -23.93 10.57 -10.95
CA ALA A 151 -24.42 11.78 -10.29
C ALA A 151 -23.26 12.45 -9.53
N THR A 152 -22.48 13.27 -10.24
CA THR A 152 -21.65 14.28 -9.64
C THR A 152 -22.57 15.26 -8.92
N ASN A 153 -22.36 15.42 -7.61
CA ASN A 153 -22.83 16.64 -6.96
C ASN A 153 -22.25 17.81 -7.75
N PRO A 154 -23.04 18.84 -8.10
CA PRO A 154 -22.53 19.93 -8.91
C PRO A 154 -21.32 20.54 -8.22
N LEU A 155 -20.18 20.61 -8.93
CA LEU A 155 -19.04 21.37 -8.43
C LEU A 155 -19.53 22.80 -8.15
N PRO A 156 -19.23 23.38 -6.98
CA PRO A 156 -19.34 24.81 -6.82
C PRO A 156 -18.52 25.46 -7.93
N GLN A 157 -19.17 26.18 -8.85
CA GLN A 157 -18.48 27.05 -9.79
C GLN A 157 -18.02 28.31 -9.04
N GLY A 158 -17.09 28.09 -8.10
CA GLY A 158 -16.43 29.15 -7.38
C GLY A 158 -15.58 29.96 -8.35
N THR A 159 -15.84 31.26 -8.41
CA THR A 159 -14.87 32.20 -8.98
C THR A 159 -13.59 32.08 -8.15
N ARG A 160 -12.52 31.61 -8.78
CA ARG A 160 -11.19 31.53 -8.17
C ARG A 160 -10.87 32.89 -7.49
N PRO A 161 -10.52 32.91 -6.20
CA PRO A 161 -10.24 34.16 -5.52
C PRO A 161 -8.96 34.80 -6.05
N GLU A 162 -8.90 36.13 -6.02
CA GLU A 162 -7.72 36.91 -6.41
C GLU A 162 -6.98 37.42 -5.16
N GLY A 163 -5.66 37.20 -5.10
CA GLY A 163 -4.77 37.75 -4.06
C GLY A 163 -4.92 37.18 -2.63
N LYS A 164 -5.94 36.36 -2.37
CA LYS A 164 -6.20 35.70 -1.08
C LYS A 164 -6.76 34.29 -1.29
N ALA A 165 -6.63 33.42 -0.29
CA ALA A 165 -7.37 32.16 -0.22
C ALA A 165 -8.64 32.36 0.60
N VAL A 166 -9.74 31.67 0.26
CA VAL A 166 -11.03 31.85 0.95
C VAL A 166 -11.46 30.54 1.60
N VAL A 167 -11.95 30.62 2.84
CA VAL A 167 -12.38 29.48 3.65
C VAL A 167 -13.90 29.46 3.76
N HIS A 168 -14.50 28.39 3.27
CA HIS A 168 -15.94 28.13 3.35
C HIS A 168 -16.21 26.88 4.21
N LEU A 169 -17.34 26.86 4.90
CA LEU A 169 -17.85 25.68 5.61
C LEU A 169 -19.12 25.21 4.92
N VAL A 170 -19.15 23.95 4.50
CA VAL A 170 -20.28 23.34 3.80
C VAL A 170 -20.73 22.06 4.51
N PRO A 171 -22.02 21.70 4.47
CA PRO A 171 -22.48 20.39 4.93
C PRO A 171 -21.83 19.27 4.10
N GLY A 172 -21.14 18.35 4.77
CA GLY A 172 -20.52 17.16 4.18
C GLY A 172 -21.39 15.92 4.34
N ARG A 173 -20.98 14.78 3.78
CA ARG A 173 -21.71 13.50 3.93
C ARG A 173 -21.81 12.99 5.37
N SER A 174 -20.87 13.39 6.22
CA SER A 174 -20.64 12.78 7.54
C SER A 174 -20.48 13.81 8.67
N GLY A 175 -20.79 15.09 8.38
CA GLY A 175 -20.49 16.21 9.28
C GLY A 175 -20.37 17.53 8.50
N THR A 176 -19.33 18.30 8.81
CA THR A 176 -19.04 19.57 8.14
C THR A 176 -17.70 19.47 7.42
N ASP A 177 -17.66 19.92 6.17
CA ASP A 177 -16.45 19.98 5.36
C ASP A 177 -15.94 21.42 5.30
N ILE A 178 -14.64 21.60 5.51
CA ILE A 178 -13.92 22.85 5.29
C ILE A 178 -13.46 22.85 3.84
N LEU A 179 -13.87 23.86 3.07
CA LEU A 179 -13.33 24.16 1.75
C LEU A 179 -12.36 25.32 1.86
N VAL A 180 -11.17 25.18 1.29
CA VAL A 180 -10.19 26.27 1.16
C VAL A 180 -9.84 26.45 -0.31
N ASP A 181 -10.37 27.51 -0.91
CA ASP A 181 -10.18 27.84 -2.33
C ASP A 181 -8.94 28.74 -2.51
N TRP A 182 -8.00 28.30 -3.34
CA TRP A 182 -6.75 29.04 -3.61
C TRP A 182 -6.69 29.63 -5.03
N PRO A 183 -5.98 30.76 -5.23
CA PRO A 183 -5.71 31.31 -6.57
C PRO A 183 -4.82 30.40 -7.43
N GLU A 184 -3.98 29.58 -6.79
CA GLU A 184 -3.11 28.60 -7.45
C GLU A 184 -3.09 27.30 -6.64
N PRO A 185 -2.89 26.13 -7.27
CA PRO A 185 -2.88 24.85 -6.55
C PRO A 185 -1.70 24.69 -5.56
N VAL A 186 -2.01 24.76 -4.26
CA VAL A 186 -1.04 24.67 -3.15
C VAL A 186 -0.89 23.27 -2.57
N GLY A 187 0.28 22.98 -2.00
CA GLY A 187 0.50 21.76 -1.22
C GLY A 187 0.02 21.94 0.21
N ALA A 188 -0.56 20.88 0.77
CA ALA A 188 -1.09 20.88 2.12
C ALA A 188 -0.44 19.78 2.98
N ALA A 189 -0.59 19.92 4.28
CA ALA A 189 -0.47 18.86 5.26
C ALA A 189 -1.57 19.03 6.32
N VAL A 190 -2.25 17.94 6.67
CA VAL A 190 -3.46 17.96 7.51
C VAL A 190 -3.32 16.92 8.60
N PHE A 191 -3.44 17.32 9.86
CA PHE A 191 -3.24 16.44 11.01
C PHE A 191 -4.01 16.92 12.25
N GLU A 192 -4.31 15.99 13.17
CA GLU A 192 -4.87 16.33 14.49
C GLU A 192 -3.75 16.39 15.53
N ARG A 193 -3.79 17.39 16.41
CA ARG A 193 -2.89 17.48 17.57
C ARG A 193 -3.53 18.22 18.74
N ALA A 194 -3.56 17.58 19.91
CA ALA A 194 -4.07 18.13 21.17
C ALA A 194 -5.48 18.75 21.01
N GLY A 195 -6.42 17.98 20.45
CA GLY A 195 -7.80 18.40 20.25
C GLY A 195 -7.98 19.54 19.25
N ARG A 196 -7.01 19.79 18.37
CA ARG A 196 -7.10 20.75 17.26
C ARG A 196 -6.72 20.09 15.94
N LEU A 197 -7.51 20.39 14.91
CA LEU A 197 -7.18 20.14 13.52
C LEU A 197 -6.23 21.23 13.04
N TRP A 198 -5.10 20.81 12.47
CA TRP A 198 -4.12 21.65 11.81
C TRP A 198 -4.18 21.42 10.30
N ILE A 199 -4.34 22.49 9.53
CA ILE A 199 -4.33 22.49 8.07
C ILE A 199 -3.23 23.47 7.65
N VAL A 200 -2.10 22.95 7.18
CA VAL A 200 -0.90 23.72 6.87
C VAL A 200 -0.69 23.79 5.37
N PHE A 201 -0.60 25.00 4.83
CA PHE A 201 -0.39 25.26 3.40
C PHE A 201 0.99 25.88 3.15
N ASP A 202 1.60 25.54 2.02
CA ASP A 202 2.94 26.00 1.63
C ASP A 202 2.97 27.30 0.81
N ALA A 203 1.93 28.12 0.94
CA ALA A 203 1.81 29.44 0.33
C ALA A 203 1.48 30.50 1.38
N VAL A 204 2.02 31.71 1.20
CA VAL A 204 2.02 32.80 2.20
C VAL A 204 0.89 33.82 1.93
N LEU A 205 -0.23 33.38 1.35
CA LEU A 205 -1.37 34.28 1.11
C LEU A 205 -2.23 34.41 2.39
N PRO A 206 -2.91 35.55 2.58
CA PRO A 206 -3.94 35.67 3.60
C PRO A 206 -5.08 34.66 3.37
N LEU A 207 -5.53 34.04 4.46
CA LEU A 207 -6.76 33.26 4.51
C LEU A 207 -7.92 34.16 4.95
N ASP A 208 -8.91 34.29 4.08
CA ASP A 208 -10.17 34.95 4.40
C ASP A 208 -11.14 33.94 5.04
N ILE A 209 -11.49 34.19 6.30
CA ILE A 209 -12.40 33.39 7.11
C ILE A 209 -13.73 34.12 7.38
N ALA A 210 -14.05 35.20 6.66
CA ALA A 210 -15.22 36.03 6.95
C ALA A 210 -16.57 35.29 6.83
N GLU A 211 -16.64 34.22 6.02
CA GLU A 211 -17.85 33.39 5.89
C GLU A 211 -18.02 32.31 6.98
N VAL A 212 -16.99 32.12 7.83
CA VAL A 212 -16.96 31.15 8.92
C VAL A 212 -17.69 31.71 10.14
N THR A 213 -19.01 31.55 10.17
CA THR A 213 -19.84 31.94 11.32
C THR A 213 -19.94 30.82 12.36
N PRO A 214 -20.11 31.13 13.67
CA PRO A 214 -20.19 30.13 14.74
C PRO A 214 -21.25 29.04 14.55
N GLU A 215 -22.34 29.38 13.84
CA GLU A 215 -23.46 28.50 13.50
C GLU A 215 -23.08 27.41 12.47
N LYS A 216 -22.12 27.69 11.58
CA LYS A 216 -21.66 26.76 10.53
C LYS A 216 -20.54 25.83 10.97
N LEU A 217 -19.98 26.02 12.18
CA LEU A 217 -18.76 25.31 12.61
C LEU A 217 -18.95 23.80 12.81
N GLY A 218 -20.17 23.32 13.10
CA GLY A 218 -20.43 21.90 13.36
C GLY A 218 -19.50 21.31 14.43
N PRO A 219 -18.67 20.30 14.11
CA PRO A 219 -17.72 19.68 15.04
C PRO A 219 -16.49 20.57 15.34
N PHE A 220 -16.29 21.65 14.60
CA PHE A 220 -15.15 22.55 14.77
C PHE A 220 -15.40 23.64 15.83
N GLY A 221 -14.33 24.16 16.41
CA GLY A 221 -14.28 25.42 17.14
C GLY A 221 -13.95 26.60 16.23
N VAL A 222 -13.87 27.80 16.82
CA VAL A 222 -13.52 29.02 16.07
C VAL A 222 -12.13 28.86 15.44
N PRO A 223 -11.96 29.11 14.13
CA PRO A 223 -10.67 28.99 13.47
C PRO A 223 -9.69 30.09 13.90
N GLU A 224 -8.42 29.73 14.00
CA GLU A 224 -7.29 30.63 14.14
C GLU A 224 -6.39 30.53 12.90
N VAL A 225 -6.04 31.67 12.29
CA VAL A 225 -5.04 31.72 11.21
C VAL A 225 -3.68 32.07 11.80
N GLN A 226 -2.66 31.30 11.42
CA GLN A 226 -1.27 31.51 11.83
C GLN A 226 -0.37 31.65 10.60
N SER A 227 0.23 32.82 10.42
CA SER A 227 1.26 33.04 9.40
C SER A 227 2.56 32.35 9.78
N LEU A 228 3.16 31.62 8.85
CA LEU A 228 4.48 31.00 8.98
C LEU A 228 5.47 31.71 8.04
N GLU A 229 6.76 31.46 8.20
CA GLU A 229 7.81 32.08 7.36
C GLU A 229 7.63 31.80 5.87
N ASN A 230 7.20 30.57 5.52
CA ASN A 230 7.11 30.07 4.15
C ASN A 230 5.75 29.43 3.80
N GLY A 231 4.71 29.70 4.60
CA GLY A 231 3.36 29.15 4.45
C GLY A 231 2.35 29.80 5.39
N THR A 232 1.13 29.26 5.42
CA THR A 232 0.05 29.69 6.32
C THR A 232 -0.64 28.46 6.91
N ALA A 233 -0.96 28.47 8.21
CA ALA A 233 -1.72 27.43 8.86
C ALA A 233 -3.11 27.93 9.29
N LEU A 234 -4.12 27.09 9.07
CA LEU A 234 -5.46 27.22 9.64
C LEU A 234 -5.59 26.18 10.76
N VAL A 235 -5.97 26.64 11.96
CA VAL A 235 -6.04 25.82 13.17
C VAL A 235 -7.45 25.88 13.72
N LEU A 236 -8.12 24.74 13.90
CA LEU A 236 -9.48 24.69 14.43
C LEU A 236 -9.51 23.74 15.64
N PRO A 237 -10.03 24.15 16.81
CA PRO A 237 -10.39 23.20 17.86
C PRO A 237 -11.37 22.15 17.33
N LEU A 238 -11.32 20.93 17.86
CA LEU A 238 -12.32 19.89 17.66
C LEU A 238 -13.15 19.80 18.94
N ARG A 239 -14.48 19.85 18.79
CA ARG A 239 -15.43 19.71 19.90
C ARG A 239 -15.61 18.24 20.29
N ASP A 240 -15.66 17.39 19.27
CA ASP A 240 -15.85 15.94 19.36
C ASP A 240 -14.73 15.21 18.60
N LYS A 241 -14.55 13.92 18.88
CA LYS A 241 -13.63 13.08 18.11
C LYS A 241 -14.21 12.83 16.72
N ALA A 242 -13.44 13.12 15.68
CA ALA A 242 -13.84 12.94 14.29
C ALA A 242 -12.73 12.28 13.47
N LEU A 243 -13.11 11.46 12.49
CA LEU A 243 -12.19 10.98 11.47
C LEU A 243 -11.93 12.10 10.47
N ILE A 244 -10.65 12.49 10.34
CA ILE A 244 -10.23 13.56 9.44
C ILE A 244 -9.86 12.98 8.08
N GLY A 245 -10.50 13.48 7.03
CA GLY A 245 -10.14 13.25 5.63
C GLY A 245 -9.68 14.54 4.97
N ALA A 246 -8.82 14.45 3.95
CA ALA A 246 -8.43 15.58 3.11
C ALA A 246 -8.43 15.16 1.65
N VAL A 247 -8.86 16.03 0.74
CA VAL A 247 -8.86 15.82 -0.73
C VAL A 247 -8.50 17.12 -1.41
N GLU A 248 -7.65 17.05 -2.44
CA GLU A 248 -7.38 18.18 -3.34
C GLU A 248 -8.33 18.12 -4.54
N GLU A 249 -9.03 19.23 -4.82
CA GLU A 249 -9.93 19.41 -5.96
C GLU A 249 -9.45 20.59 -6.81
N GLY A 250 -8.52 20.32 -7.73
CA GLY A 250 -7.99 21.30 -8.68
C GLY A 250 -7.05 22.32 -8.05
N ALA A 251 -7.61 23.41 -7.50
CA ALA A 251 -6.90 24.41 -6.71
C ALA A 251 -7.44 24.52 -5.27
N SER A 252 -8.48 23.75 -4.94
CA SER A 252 -9.19 23.83 -3.67
C SER A 252 -8.85 22.61 -2.81
N TRP A 253 -8.84 22.79 -1.49
CA TRP A 253 -8.71 21.70 -0.54
C TRP A 253 -10.03 21.49 0.20
N ARG A 254 -10.58 20.26 0.15
CA ARG A 254 -11.69 19.84 1.02
C ARG A 254 -11.13 19.03 2.18
N ILE A 255 -11.40 19.45 3.40
CA ILE A 255 -11.06 18.74 4.63
C ILE A 255 -12.36 18.34 5.31
N SER A 256 -12.63 17.04 5.40
CA SER A 256 -13.83 16.49 6.03
C SER A 256 -13.55 16.04 7.46
N ALA A 257 -14.47 16.31 8.37
CA ALA A 257 -14.46 15.76 9.73
C ALA A 257 -15.82 15.14 10.06
N GLY A 258 -15.84 13.83 10.35
CA GLY A 258 -17.07 13.11 10.65
C GLY A 258 -16.86 11.70 11.20
N GLU A 259 -17.95 10.94 11.34
CA GLU A 259 -17.89 9.56 11.84
C GLU A 259 -17.33 8.55 10.82
N THR A 260 -17.39 8.88 9.53
CA THR A 260 -16.88 8.04 8.44
C THR A 260 -15.83 8.77 7.62
N LEU A 261 -14.77 8.04 7.24
CA LEU A 261 -13.59 8.61 6.61
C LEU A 261 -13.74 8.57 5.08
N THR A 262 -13.73 9.73 4.42
CA THR A 262 -13.98 9.84 2.97
C THR A 262 -12.93 9.11 2.12
N THR A 263 -11.65 9.27 2.49
CA THR A 263 -10.51 8.52 1.93
C THR A 263 -9.28 8.76 2.79
N THR A 264 -8.45 7.73 2.98
CA THR A 264 -7.11 7.87 3.58
C THR A 264 -6.02 8.06 2.53
N GLY A 265 -6.31 7.89 1.23
CA GLY A 265 -5.30 7.93 0.18
C GLY A 265 -4.21 6.85 0.32
N ARG A 266 -3.03 7.14 -0.22
CA ARG A 266 -1.86 6.25 -0.19
C ARG A 266 -1.19 6.30 1.21
N PRO A 267 -0.87 5.16 1.84
CA PRO A 267 -0.15 5.17 3.11
C PRO A 267 1.32 5.60 2.94
N VAL A 268 1.72 6.62 3.69
CA VAL A 268 3.12 7.06 3.86
C VAL A 268 3.80 6.09 4.81
N SER A 269 4.65 5.22 4.24
CA SER A 269 5.41 4.23 5.02
C SER A 269 6.66 4.85 5.62
N LEU A 270 6.94 4.53 6.89
CA LEU A 270 8.25 4.79 7.51
C LEU A 270 9.17 3.58 7.30
N SER A 271 10.40 3.83 6.89
CA SER A 271 11.50 2.87 6.95
C SER A 271 12.70 3.44 7.70
N ARG A 272 13.40 2.55 8.41
CA ARG A 272 14.69 2.84 9.04
C ARG A 272 15.76 2.69 7.95
N SER A 273 16.64 3.67 7.84
CA SER A 273 17.74 3.69 6.89
C SER A 273 19.05 4.07 7.60
N TRP A 274 20.17 3.83 6.94
CA TRP A 274 21.49 4.19 7.43
C TRP A 274 22.21 4.99 6.34
N ARG A 275 22.87 6.08 6.75
CA ARG A 275 23.67 6.93 5.86
C ARG A 275 25.04 6.31 5.60
N GLU A 276 25.82 6.86 4.67
CA GLU A 276 27.16 6.36 4.27
C GLU A 276 28.13 6.21 5.45
N ASP A 277 27.96 7.03 6.47
CA ASP A 277 28.76 7.08 7.69
C ASP A 277 28.20 6.21 8.83
N GLY A 278 27.25 5.32 8.53
CA GLY A 278 26.61 4.43 9.49
C GLY A 278 25.64 5.11 10.46
N ARG A 279 25.42 6.44 10.37
CA ARG A 279 24.46 7.14 11.23
C ARG A 279 23.02 6.84 10.79
N GLY A 280 22.19 6.45 11.75
CA GLY A 280 20.77 6.13 11.51
C GLY A 280 19.96 7.33 11.03
N SER A 281 19.04 7.05 10.12
CA SER A 281 18.05 7.99 9.55
C SER A 281 16.69 7.30 9.39
N VAL A 282 15.61 8.08 9.28
CA VAL A 282 14.28 7.57 8.96
C VAL A 282 13.82 8.18 7.65
N ALA A 283 13.34 7.36 6.72
CA ALA A 283 12.71 7.81 5.50
C ALA A 283 11.20 7.61 5.60
N LEU A 284 10.44 8.59 5.14
CA LEU A 284 8.99 8.53 4.94
C LEU A 284 8.73 8.60 3.44
N ASP A 285 8.07 7.60 2.86
CA ASP A 285 7.69 7.61 1.44
C ASP A 285 6.54 8.60 1.21
N LEU A 286 6.89 9.84 0.82
CA LEU A 286 5.97 10.93 0.47
C LEU A 286 6.38 11.49 -0.91
N LYS A 287 5.63 11.11 -1.95
CA LYS A 287 5.86 11.56 -3.32
C LYS A 287 5.52 13.04 -3.46
N GLY A 288 6.31 13.78 -4.23
CA GLY A 288 5.99 15.17 -4.57
C GLY A 288 5.97 16.10 -3.36
N THR A 289 6.87 15.86 -2.39
CA THR A 289 7.07 16.76 -1.25
C THR A 289 7.44 18.16 -1.76
N ARG A 290 6.68 19.18 -1.36
CA ARG A 290 6.84 20.56 -1.85
C ARG A 290 7.74 21.40 -0.95
N LYS A 291 7.36 21.57 0.32
CA LYS A 291 8.13 22.33 1.31
C LYS A 291 8.16 21.62 2.66
N ILE A 292 9.24 21.86 3.39
CA ILE A 292 9.33 21.59 4.83
C ILE A 292 9.09 22.92 5.55
N LEU A 293 8.12 22.94 6.46
CA LEU A 293 7.70 24.10 7.22
C LEU A 293 7.93 23.83 8.70
N LYS A 294 8.49 24.81 9.42
CA LYS A 294 8.56 24.82 10.88
C LYS A 294 7.47 25.73 11.43
N MET A 295 6.82 25.31 12.49
CA MET A 295 5.75 26.04 13.15
C MET A 295 5.72 25.76 14.64
N ARG A 296 5.17 26.68 15.45
CA ARG A 296 5.06 26.49 16.90
C ARG A 296 3.61 26.31 17.32
N ASP A 297 3.36 25.29 18.11
CA ASP A 297 2.05 25.09 18.72
C ASP A 297 1.84 26.10 19.86
N LYS A 298 0.88 27.02 19.73
CA LYS A 298 0.60 28.04 20.76
C LYS A 298 0.00 27.49 22.06
N LEU A 299 -0.57 26.28 22.04
CA LEU A 299 -1.19 25.65 23.21
C LEU A 299 -0.21 24.72 23.95
N VAL A 300 0.53 23.91 23.20
CA VAL A 300 1.51 22.95 23.76
C VAL A 300 2.85 23.62 24.02
N GLY A 301 3.20 24.64 23.22
CA GLY A 301 4.40 25.45 23.41
C GLY A 301 5.66 24.92 22.72
N ASP A 302 5.58 23.86 21.91
CA ASP A 302 6.70 23.21 21.21
C ASP A 302 6.67 23.41 19.68
N GLU A 303 7.72 22.96 19.00
CA GLU A 303 7.82 23.01 17.53
C GLU A 303 7.13 21.81 16.88
N ILE A 304 6.60 22.00 15.68
CA ILE A 304 6.16 20.95 14.76
C ILE A 304 6.86 21.23 13.41
N ILE A 305 7.40 20.17 12.82
CA ILE A 305 8.00 20.20 11.48
C ILE A 305 7.08 19.45 10.53
N VAL A 306 6.66 20.11 9.46
CA VAL A 306 5.59 19.64 8.57
C VAL A 306 6.09 19.59 7.15
N ALA A 307 5.84 18.48 6.43
CA ALA A 307 6.12 18.35 5.01
C ALA A 307 4.81 18.38 4.22
N THR A 308 4.66 19.40 3.37
CA THR A 308 3.49 19.55 2.50
C THR A 308 3.66 18.75 1.21
N ALA A 309 2.54 18.23 0.70
CA ALA A 309 2.47 17.59 -0.61
C ALA A 309 1.15 17.97 -1.31
N ARG A 310 1.13 17.79 -2.62
CA ARG A 310 -0.10 17.88 -3.43
C ARG A 310 -0.88 16.56 -3.36
N GLY A 311 -2.14 16.59 -3.81
CA GLY A 311 -2.89 15.40 -4.15
C GLY A 311 -2.23 14.61 -5.32
N PRO A 312 -2.52 13.30 -5.49
CA PRO A 312 -3.43 12.48 -4.69
C PRO A 312 -3.02 12.33 -3.23
N VAL A 313 -4.01 12.02 -2.38
CA VAL A 313 -3.86 12.04 -0.92
C VAL A 313 -2.81 11.02 -0.44
N GLN A 314 -1.96 11.44 0.48
CA GLN A 314 -0.90 10.64 1.08
C GLN A 314 -0.87 10.84 2.60
N SER A 315 -1.15 9.78 3.37
CA SER A 315 -1.40 9.85 4.83
C SER A 315 -0.42 9.02 5.65
N VAL A 316 0.05 9.56 6.78
CA VAL A 316 0.66 8.76 7.84
C VAL A 316 -0.48 8.14 8.66
N GLN A 317 -0.86 6.90 8.35
CA GLN A 317 -2.03 6.26 8.96
C GLN A 317 -1.79 5.81 10.41
N THR A 318 -0.57 5.45 10.77
CA THR A 318 -0.20 5.01 12.13
C THR A 318 0.86 5.95 12.69
N PRO A 319 0.59 6.64 13.82
CA PRO A 319 1.60 7.47 14.48
C PRO A 319 2.75 6.59 15.00
N ARG A 320 3.98 7.12 14.96
CA ARG A 320 5.19 6.38 15.37
C ARG A 320 6.06 7.25 16.26
N ASN A 321 6.43 6.71 17.41
CA ASN A 321 7.29 7.35 18.39
C ASN A 321 8.72 6.82 18.25
N PHE A 322 9.70 7.72 18.16
CA PHE A 322 11.14 7.44 18.23
C PHE A 322 11.71 8.13 19.48
N VAL A 323 13.00 7.91 19.76
CA VAL A 323 13.67 8.56 20.89
C VAL A 323 13.82 10.08 20.64
N GLU A 324 14.12 10.45 19.40
CA GLU A 324 14.42 11.84 19.02
C GLU A 324 13.23 12.63 18.43
N PHE A 325 12.13 11.96 18.06
CA PHE A 325 10.96 12.61 17.47
C PHE A 325 9.72 11.70 17.49
N GLN A 326 8.55 12.30 17.25
CA GLN A 326 7.29 11.60 17.00
C GLN A 326 6.78 11.95 15.59
N ALA A 327 6.44 10.94 14.78
CA ALA A 327 5.65 11.13 13.56
C ALA A 327 4.17 11.01 13.91
N LEU A 328 3.40 12.07 13.65
CA LEU A 328 1.96 12.13 13.92
C LEU A 328 1.15 11.39 12.85
N GLN A 329 -0.07 11.02 13.19
CA GLN A 329 -1.06 10.60 12.21
C GLN A 329 -1.49 11.82 11.38
N THR A 330 -1.56 11.66 10.05
CA THR A 330 -1.95 12.74 9.12
C THR A 330 -3.02 12.24 8.17
N ALA A 331 -3.91 13.15 7.73
CA ALA A 331 -4.82 12.91 6.61
C ALA A 331 -4.15 13.25 5.26
N GLN A 332 -3.20 14.19 5.26
CA GLN A 332 -2.36 14.55 4.11
C GLN A 332 -0.97 14.96 4.59
N GLY A 333 0.07 14.62 3.83
CA GLY A 333 1.45 15.03 4.10
C GLY A 333 2.04 14.37 5.34
N VAL A 334 3.06 14.99 5.94
CA VAL A 334 3.77 14.49 7.13
C VAL A 334 3.84 15.57 8.20
N ALA A 335 3.64 15.20 9.46
CA ALA A 335 3.89 16.06 10.61
C ALA A 335 4.77 15.33 11.64
N ILE A 336 5.83 16.00 12.08
CA ILE A 336 6.87 15.50 12.98
C ILE A 336 6.99 16.46 14.17
N VAL A 337 6.93 15.93 15.39
CA VAL A 337 7.24 16.67 16.62
C VAL A 337 8.66 16.29 17.04
N PRO A 338 9.64 17.22 16.98
CA PRO A 338 10.99 16.96 17.48
C PRO A 338 11.00 16.82 19.01
N VAL A 339 11.78 15.87 19.51
CA VAL A 339 12.14 15.70 20.93
C VAL A 339 13.62 16.07 21.16
N ALA A 340 14.45 15.95 20.13
CA ALA A 340 15.84 16.40 20.12
C ALA A 340 16.01 17.74 19.38
N ASP A 341 16.85 18.64 19.92
CA ASP A 341 17.09 19.99 19.38
C ASP A 341 17.79 19.99 18.01
N ASP A 342 18.61 18.97 17.72
CA ASP A 342 19.41 18.84 16.50
C ASP A 342 18.77 17.96 15.41
N LEU A 343 17.44 17.83 15.43
CA LEU A 343 16.67 17.11 14.42
C LEU A 343 16.61 17.89 13.10
N ASN A 344 17.02 17.25 12.01
CA ASN A 344 16.98 17.79 10.65
C ASN A 344 16.04 16.97 9.77
N VAL A 345 15.01 17.62 9.23
CA VAL A 345 14.01 17.04 8.33
C VAL A 345 14.18 17.67 6.94
N ALA A 346 14.47 16.85 5.94
CA ALA A 346 14.72 17.28 4.57
C ALA A 346 13.75 16.63 3.58
N ALA A 347 13.35 17.38 2.56
CA ALA A 347 12.65 16.84 1.41
C ALA A 347 13.65 16.19 0.42
N ALA A 348 13.31 15.00 -0.06
CA ALA A 348 13.84 14.38 -1.26
C ALA A 348 12.68 14.23 -2.27
N PRO A 349 12.93 13.93 -3.57
CA PRO A 349 11.88 13.92 -4.60
C PRO A 349 10.65 13.07 -4.23
N ASP A 350 10.94 11.93 -3.60
CA ASP A 350 10.00 10.85 -3.32
C ASP A 350 9.90 10.48 -1.83
N ASN A 351 10.65 11.18 -0.97
CA ASN A 351 10.75 10.86 0.46
C ASN A 351 10.88 12.13 1.31
N VAL A 352 10.45 12.09 2.57
CA VAL A 352 10.92 12.99 3.63
C VAL A 352 11.93 12.23 4.47
N ILE A 353 13.13 12.77 4.65
CA ILE A 353 14.22 12.12 5.40
C ILE A 353 14.44 12.87 6.72
N VAL A 354 14.30 12.14 7.82
CA VAL A 354 14.58 12.59 9.18
C VAL A 354 15.97 12.11 9.58
N THR A 355 16.79 13.06 10.01
CA THR A 355 18.19 12.86 10.37
C THR A 355 18.51 13.61 11.65
N ARG A 356 19.63 13.25 12.26
CA ARG A 356 20.21 13.93 13.42
C ARG A 356 21.72 14.04 13.24
N ARG A 357 22.37 15.02 13.87
CA ARG A 357 23.82 15.23 13.77
C ARG A 357 24.59 13.96 14.13
N ASP A 358 24.27 13.35 15.26
CA ASP A 358 24.96 12.15 15.76
C ASP A 358 24.31 10.84 15.30
N GLY A 359 23.25 10.93 14.48
CA GLY A 359 22.39 9.81 14.07
C GLY A 359 21.21 9.58 14.99
N LEU A 360 20.19 8.87 14.50
CA LEU A 360 19.01 8.48 15.28
C LEU A 360 19.26 7.17 16.03
N ALA A 361 18.77 7.06 17.27
CA ALA A 361 18.78 5.85 18.08
C ALA A 361 17.73 4.84 17.58
N LEU A 362 18.05 4.18 16.46
CA LEU A 362 17.19 3.19 15.84
C LEU A 362 17.52 1.80 16.38
N SER A 363 16.57 1.17 17.07
CA SER A 363 16.65 -0.26 17.35
C SER A 363 16.63 -1.03 16.03
N ALA A 364 17.61 -1.90 15.82
CA ALA A 364 17.52 -2.90 14.76
C ALA A 364 16.33 -3.84 15.05
N HIS A 365 15.62 -4.25 13.99
CA HIS A 365 14.79 -5.45 14.05
C HIS A 365 15.45 -6.47 13.13
N GLY A 366 16.00 -7.52 13.71
CA GLY A 366 16.72 -8.55 12.98
C GLY A 366 17.42 -9.52 13.93
N ALA A 367 16.87 -10.72 14.03
CA ALA A 367 17.38 -11.90 14.73
C ALA A 367 17.54 -11.82 16.26
N ASP A 368 17.01 -12.83 16.93
CA ASP A 368 17.33 -13.17 18.31
C ASP A 368 18.84 -13.52 18.41
N TYR A 369 19.64 -12.59 18.93
CA TYR A 369 21.00 -12.87 19.35
C TYR A 369 21.06 -12.78 20.88
N GLU A 370 21.16 -13.95 21.53
CA GLU A 370 21.63 -14.05 22.90
C GLU A 370 23.07 -13.53 22.96
N ALA A 371 23.24 -12.27 23.35
CA ALA A 371 24.54 -11.71 23.67
C ALA A 371 24.90 -12.08 25.12
N PRO A 372 25.97 -12.85 25.38
CA PRO A 372 26.47 -13.03 26.74
C PRO A 372 26.99 -11.68 27.25
N ALA A 373 26.64 -11.33 28.48
CA ALA A 373 26.98 -10.04 29.06
C ALA A 373 28.51 -9.87 29.21
N ALA A 374 29.09 -9.00 28.38
CA ALA A 374 30.49 -8.55 28.49
C ALA A 374 30.55 -7.02 28.55
N LYS A 375 31.43 -6.49 29.39
CA LYS A 375 31.47 -5.07 29.77
C LYS A 375 31.96 -4.18 28.62
N GLY A 376 31.23 -3.08 28.39
CA GLY A 376 31.77 -1.78 27.98
C GLY A 376 32.77 -1.76 26.82
N VAL A 377 32.26 -1.93 25.59
CA VAL A 377 32.96 -1.56 24.36
C VAL A 377 32.02 -0.68 23.52
N SER A 378 32.59 0.21 22.71
CA SER A 378 31.91 1.13 21.80
C SER A 378 30.75 0.49 21.03
N VAL A 379 29.69 1.28 20.77
CA VAL A 379 28.56 0.91 19.89
C VAL A 379 29.10 0.30 18.61
N ALA A 380 28.97 -1.01 18.47
CA ALA A 380 29.37 -1.70 17.25
C ALA A 380 28.50 -1.16 16.10
N ALA A 381 29.15 -0.76 15.01
CA ALA A 381 28.43 -0.29 13.82
C ALA A 381 27.43 -1.38 13.39
N VAL A 382 26.14 -1.08 13.48
CA VAL A 382 25.08 -1.97 13.01
C VAL A 382 25.26 -2.10 11.51
N LYS A 383 25.70 -3.28 11.05
CA LYS A 383 26.09 -3.54 9.65
C LYS A 383 25.03 -3.01 8.69
N ALA A 384 25.44 -2.17 7.75
CA ALA A 384 24.49 -1.51 6.86
C ALA A 384 23.82 -2.57 5.97
N PRO A 385 22.49 -2.51 5.73
CA PRO A 385 21.75 -3.61 5.08
C PRO A 385 22.15 -3.90 3.63
N ALA A 386 23.03 -3.11 3.00
CA ALA A 386 23.57 -3.38 1.67
C ALA A 386 25.10 -3.51 1.63
N GLU A 387 25.76 -3.63 2.79
CA GLU A 387 27.21 -3.82 2.89
C GLU A 387 27.59 -5.27 2.52
N MET A 388 28.43 -5.43 1.49
CA MET A 388 28.77 -6.73 0.92
C MET A 388 30.08 -7.26 1.53
N HIS A 389 29.97 -8.03 2.62
CA HIS A 389 31.12 -8.61 3.32
C HIS A 389 31.67 -9.87 2.62
N PHE A 390 31.99 -9.80 1.33
CA PHE A 390 32.42 -10.96 0.52
C PHE A 390 33.60 -11.73 1.14
N ALA A 391 34.53 -11.03 1.80
CA ALA A 391 35.66 -11.67 2.48
C ALA A 391 35.21 -12.55 3.66
N GLU A 392 34.42 -11.99 4.58
CA GLU A 392 33.87 -12.70 5.75
C GLU A 392 32.92 -13.83 5.34
N TRP A 393 32.14 -13.66 4.27
CA TRP A 393 31.21 -14.69 3.81
C TRP A 393 31.89 -15.97 3.30
N ARG A 394 33.18 -15.91 2.97
CA ARG A 394 33.98 -17.10 2.64
C ARG A 394 34.44 -17.88 3.87
N GLU A 395 34.26 -17.36 5.08
CA GLU A 395 34.69 -18.01 6.32
C GLU A 395 33.71 -19.11 6.73
N ALA A 396 34.22 -20.33 6.80
CA ALA A 396 33.54 -21.51 7.33
C ALA A 396 34.62 -22.55 7.72
N PRO A 397 34.28 -23.57 8.53
CA PRO A 397 35.20 -24.67 8.81
C PRO A 397 35.69 -25.35 7.52
N GLY A 398 37.02 -25.54 7.42
CA GLY A 398 37.71 -26.06 6.25
C GLY A 398 38.77 -25.09 5.72
N ASP A 399 39.83 -25.61 5.13
CA ASP A 399 40.99 -24.83 4.68
C ASP A 399 40.84 -24.33 3.24
N ASN A 400 39.99 -24.98 2.45
CA ASN A 400 39.74 -24.65 1.04
C ASN A 400 38.24 -24.57 0.70
N PHE A 401 37.94 -24.07 -0.50
CA PHE A 401 36.57 -23.93 -1.00
C PHE A 401 35.77 -25.24 -0.94
N THR A 402 36.37 -26.37 -1.29
CA THR A 402 35.69 -27.68 -1.35
C THR A 402 35.22 -28.13 0.03
N GLU A 403 36.09 -28.05 1.05
CA GLU A 403 35.76 -28.39 2.43
C GLU A 403 34.69 -27.45 3.01
N ARG A 404 34.86 -26.14 2.82
CA ARG A 404 33.88 -25.13 3.28
C ARG A 404 32.51 -25.31 2.61
N ARG A 405 32.50 -25.67 1.32
CA ARG A 405 31.28 -26.02 0.59
C ARG A 405 30.65 -27.30 1.14
N GLN A 406 31.44 -28.33 1.45
CA GLN A 406 30.92 -29.55 2.08
C GLN A 406 30.32 -29.28 3.46
N TYR A 407 30.92 -28.38 4.26
CA TYR A 407 30.35 -27.95 5.55
C TYR A 407 28.92 -27.38 5.38
N TYR A 408 28.69 -26.47 4.43
CA TYR A 408 27.34 -25.95 4.16
C TYR A 408 26.38 -27.02 3.63
N LEU A 409 26.82 -27.88 2.71
CA LEU A 409 25.99 -28.93 2.14
C LEU A 409 25.59 -29.97 3.20
N ALA A 410 26.50 -30.36 4.10
CA ALA A 410 26.21 -31.26 5.21
C ALA A 410 25.19 -30.65 6.19
N ARG A 411 25.25 -29.34 6.46
CA ARG A 411 24.25 -28.64 7.27
C ARG A 411 22.88 -28.56 6.57
N LEU A 412 22.85 -28.28 5.26
CA LEU A 412 21.62 -28.24 4.47
C LEU A 412 20.94 -29.62 4.38
N ALA A 413 21.71 -30.70 4.25
CA ALA A 413 21.18 -32.06 4.21
C ALA A 413 20.52 -32.51 5.53
N ASN A 414 20.94 -31.94 6.66
CA ASN A 414 20.41 -32.25 8.00
C ASN A 414 19.49 -31.15 8.56
N ALA A 415 19.10 -30.15 7.75
CA ALA A 415 18.33 -29.00 8.18
C ALA A 415 16.85 -29.35 8.44
N ARG A 416 16.29 -28.87 9.55
CA ARG A 416 14.83 -28.87 9.75
C ARG A 416 14.17 -27.77 8.90
N THR A 417 12.90 -27.94 8.56
CA THR A 417 12.15 -27.02 7.68
C THR A 417 12.24 -25.54 8.11
N ARG A 418 12.22 -25.26 9.42
CA ARG A 418 12.26 -23.90 9.99
C ARG A 418 13.63 -23.21 9.86
N GLU A 419 14.74 -23.95 9.83
CA GLU A 419 16.10 -23.40 9.72
C GLU A 419 16.65 -23.45 8.28
N LEU A 420 15.96 -24.15 7.37
CA LEU A 420 16.35 -24.34 5.98
C LEU A 420 16.52 -23.02 5.22
N GLY A 421 15.63 -22.05 5.42
CA GLY A 421 15.73 -20.73 4.78
C GLY A 421 17.01 -19.98 5.17
N GLU A 422 17.32 -19.90 6.47
CA GLU A 422 18.53 -19.27 6.98
C GLU A 422 19.81 -19.94 6.49
N LEU A 423 19.82 -21.29 6.46
CA LEU A 423 20.96 -22.07 5.95
C LEU A 423 21.17 -21.87 4.45
N ARG A 424 20.08 -21.79 3.66
CA ARG A 424 20.15 -21.48 2.22
C ARG A 424 20.65 -20.05 1.99
N PHE A 425 20.20 -19.07 2.77
CA PHE A 425 20.70 -17.69 2.69
C PHE A 425 22.18 -17.57 3.09
N ALA A 426 22.61 -18.28 4.14
CA ALA A 426 24.03 -18.33 4.53
C ALA A 426 24.91 -19.00 3.45
N TYR A 427 24.44 -20.09 2.85
CA TYR A 427 25.14 -20.76 1.76
C TYR A 427 25.20 -19.90 0.48
N GLY A 428 24.14 -19.19 0.15
CA GLY A 428 24.12 -18.23 -0.96
C GLY A 428 25.13 -17.10 -0.77
N ARG A 429 25.25 -16.55 0.45
CA ARG A 429 26.30 -15.56 0.78
C ARG A 429 27.71 -16.13 0.65
N PHE A 430 27.94 -17.37 1.06
CA PHE A 430 29.21 -18.07 0.86
C PHE A 430 29.58 -18.21 -0.63
N LEU A 431 28.64 -18.67 -1.45
CA LEU A 431 28.82 -18.79 -2.91
C LEU A 431 29.12 -17.42 -3.54
N LEU A 432 28.35 -16.40 -3.18
CA LEU A 432 28.53 -15.03 -3.64
C LEU A 432 29.89 -14.44 -3.22
N GLY A 433 30.38 -14.76 -2.02
CA GLY A 433 31.71 -14.40 -1.55
C GLY A 433 32.86 -15.00 -2.38
N TYR A 434 32.62 -16.14 -3.05
CA TYR A 434 33.52 -16.75 -4.03
C TYR A 434 33.25 -16.31 -5.48
N GLY A 435 32.33 -15.37 -5.72
CA GLY A 435 31.97 -14.89 -7.06
C GLY A 435 31.01 -15.81 -7.84
N LEU A 436 30.48 -16.85 -7.20
CA LEU A 436 29.52 -17.81 -7.79
C LEU A 436 28.10 -17.22 -7.72
N ALA A 437 27.89 -16.11 -8.44
CA ALA A 437 26.67 -15.32 -8.36
C ALA A 437 25.40 -16.05 -8.89
N PRO A 438 25.43 -16.82 -9.99
CA PRO A 438 24.26 -17.59 -10.44
C PRO A 438 23.84 -18.67 -9.43
N GLU A 439 24.80 -19.36 -8.82
CA GLU A 439 24.55 -20.36 -7.78
C GLU A 439 24.06 -19.71 -6.47
N ALA A 440 24.56 -18.52 -6.15
CA ALA A 440 24.07 -17.73 -5.03
C ALA A 440 22.62 -17.29 -5.22
N LEU A 441 22.23 -16.84 -6.43
CA LEU A 441 20.83 -16.54 -6.77
C LEU A 441 19.92 -17.75 -6.53
N ALA A 442 20.30 -18.93 -7.04
CA ALA A 442 19.52 -20.15 -6.82
C ALA A 442 19.40 -20.53 -5.33
N ALA A 443 20.45 -20.31 -4.54
CA ALA A 443 20.41 -20.50 -3.09
C ALA A 443 19.51 -19.46 -2.39
N PHE A 444 19.48 -18.21 -2.85
CA PHE A 444 18.60 -17.17 -2.34
C PHE A 444 17.13 -17.42 -2.70
N ASP A 445 16.82 -17.81 -3.93
CA ASP A 445 15.44 -18.17 -4.32
C ASP A 445 14.92 -19.35 -3.48
N GLY A 446 15.75 -20.39 -3.29
CA GLY A 446 15.42 -21.48 -2.37
C GLY A 446 15.29 -21.04 -0.90
N ALA A 447 16.01 -20.00 -0.46
CA ALA A 447 15.84 -19.46 0.89
C ALA A 447 14.49 -18.76 1.05
N LEU A 448 14.07 -18.01 0.03
CA LEU A 448 12.78 -17.31 -0.03
C LEU A 448 11.59 -18.28 -0.11
N GLU A 449 11.72 -19.36 -0.88
CA GLU A 449 10.73 -20.46 -0.92
C GLU A 449 10.53 -21.09 0.47
N ALA A 450 11.63 -21.36 1.18
CA ALA A 450 11.60 -21.97 2.50
C ALA A 450 11.11 -20.98 3.58
N ASN A 451 11.21 -19.66 3.35
CA ASN A 451 10.81 -18.65 4.30
C ASN A 451 10.46 -17.31 3.62
N ARG A 452 9.16 -17.08 3.36
CA ARG A 452 8.66 -15.88 2.66
C ARG A 452 9.05 -14.55 3.33
N ARG A 453 9.42 -14.53 4.62
CA ARG A 453 9.83 -13.31 5.33
C ARG A 453 11.02 -12.60 4.68
N PHE A 454 11.87 -13.33 3.96
CA PHE A 454 13.01 -12.75 3.24
C PHE A 454 12.60 -11.76 2.14
N HIS A 455 11.36 -11.79 1.64
CA HIS A 455 10.88 -10.81 0.66
C HIS A 455 10.96 -9.37 1.18
N ILE A 456 10.77 -9.16 2.49
CA ILE A 456 10.76 -7.85 3.15
C ILE A 456 12.06 -7.55 3.92
N ASP A 457 13.05 -8.45 3.88
CA ASP A 457 14.35 -8.25 4.54
C ASP A 457 15.31 -7.47 3.61
N PRO A 458 15.71 -6.23 3.97
CA PRO A 458 16.62 -5.44 3.15
C PRO A 458 17.99 -6.10 2.94
N ALA A 459 18.51 -6.86 3.92
CA ALA A 459 19.81 -7.52 3.79
C ALA A 459 19.78 -8.69 2.81
N PHE A 460 18.69 -9.45 2.83
CA PHE A 460 18.43 -10.48 1.83
C PHE A 460 18.24 -9.88 0.43
N ARG A 461 17.38 -8.85 0.31
CA ARG A 461 17.11 -8.16 -0.97
C ARG A 461 18.38 -7.56 -1.56
N ALA A 462 19.24 -6.96 -0.75
CA ALA A 462 20.52 -6.42 -1.21
C ALA A 462 21.46 -7.53 -1.72
N ALA A 463 21.63 -8.62 -0.98
CA ALA A 463 22.50 -9.73 -1.39
C ALA A 463 22.00 -10.41 -2.68
N LYS A 464 20.68 -10.62 -2.81
CA LYS A 464 20.05 -11.14 -4.03
C LYS A 464 20.24 -10.18 -5.20
N GLY A 465 19.99 -8.89 -5.00
CA GLY A 465 20.17 -7.87 -6.02
C GLY A 465 21.62 -7.80 -6.52
N VAL A 466 22.62 -7.83 -5.63
CA VAL A 466 24.04 -7.85 -6.00
C VAL A 466 24.42 -9.12 -6.78
N ALA A 467 23.92 -10.30 -6.37
CA ALA A 467 24.09 -11.52 -7.15
C ALA A 467 23.41 -11.42 -8.53
N GLY A 468 22.29 -10.68 -8.63
CA GLY A 468 21.65 -10.31 -9.89
C GLY A 468 22.57 -9.50 -10.80
N VAL A 469 23.16 -8.40 -10.29
CA VAL A 469 24.12 -7.57 -11.04
C VAL A 469 25.30 -8.40 -11.54
N LEU A 470 25.92 -9.19 -10.65
CA LEU A 470 27.07 -10.05 -10.98
C LEU A 470 26.71 -11.21 -11.91
N SER A 471 25.42 -11.51 -12.11
CA SER A 471 24.91 -12.51 -13.06
C SER A 471 24.37 -11.89 -14.36
N GLY A 472 24.53 -10.58 -14.59
CA GLY A 472 24.00 -9.87 -15.76
C GLY A 472 22.48 -9.65 -15.76
N ARG A 473 21.80 -9.88 -14.63
CA ARG A 473 20.34 -9.74 -14.47
C ARG A 473 19.99 -8.35 -13.94
N TYR A 474 20.33 -7.34 -14.72
CA TYR A 474 20.35 -5.94 -14.25
C TYR A 474 18.96 -5.39 -13.90
N VAL A 475 17.91 -5.77 -14.64
CA VAL A 475 16.54 -5.29 -14.41
C VAL A 475 15.99 -5.81 -13.09
N GLU A 476 16.09 -7.12 -12.86
CA GLU A 476 15.67 -7.75 -11.61
C GLU A 476 16.53 -7.28 -10.43
N ALA A 477 17.84 -7.12 -10.62
CA ALA A 477 18.75 -6.59 -9.62
C ALA A 477 18.37 -5.16 -9.17
N ILE A 478 17.98 -4.28 -10.11
CA ILE A 478 17.55 -2.92 -9.77
C ILE A 478 16.25 -2.94 -8.95
N ALA A 479 15.33 -3.88 -9.22
CA ALA A 479 14.10 -4.06 -8.45
C ALA A 479 14.34 -4.65 -7.05
N ASP A 480 15.31 -5.55 -6.89
CA ASP A 480 15.74 -6.04 -5.58
C ASP A 480 16.48 -4.97 -4.77
N LEU A 481 17.37 -4.18 -5.39
CA LEU A 481 18.13 -3.10 -4.76
C LEU A 481 17.33 -1.80 -4.54
N SER A 482 16.13 -1.68 -5.11
CA SER A 482 15.17 -0.58 -4.86
C SER A 482 13.96 -1.09 -4.07
N ALA A 483 14.22 -2.01 -3.14
CA ALA A 483 13.24 -2.42 -2.15
C ALA A 483 13.19 -1.43 -0.99
N ASN A 484 12.06 -1.38 -0.28
CA ASN A 484 11.88 -0.54 0.89
C ASN A 484 13.00 -0.80 1.93
N GLY A 485 13.67 0.28 2.38
CA GLY A 485 14.85 0.22 3.24
C GLY A 485 16.19 0.22 2.48
N LEU A 486 16.19 -0.03 1.16
CA LEU A 486 17.36 0.06 0.29
C LEU A 486 17.35 1.28 -0.64
N ASP A 487 16.18 1.91 -0.86
CA ASP A 487 16.02 3.03 -1.80
C ASP A 487 16.98 4.19 -1.58
N ASN A 488 17.29 4.49 -0.31
CA ASN A 488 18.25 5.51 0.11
C ASN A 488 19.53 4.90 0.72
N ALA A 489 19.73 3.57 0.62
CA ALA A 489 20.91 2.90 1.14
C ALA A 489 22.10 3.08 0.18
N PRO A 490 23.23 3.65 0.61
CA PRO A 490 24.30 4.05 -0.32
C PRO A 490 24.99 2.90 -1.03
N HIS A 491 25.28 1.80 -0.31
CA HIS A 491 25.86 0.62 -0.95
C HIS A 491 24.92 0.02 -2.00
N ALA A 492 23.60 0.04 -1.77
CA ALA A 492 22.61 -0.36 -2.79
C ALA A 492 22.54 0.65 -3.95
N ALA A 493 22.72 1.94 -3.69
CA ALA A 493 22.82 2.96 -4.74
C ALA A 493 24.03 2.73 -5.66
N ALA A 494 25.19 2.37 -5.11
CA ALA A 494 26.38 2.03 -5.91
C ALA A 494 26.13 0.84 -6.85
N TRP A 495 25.55 -0.26 -6.35
CA TRP A 495 25.21 -1.43 -7.17
C TRP A 495 24.11 -1.14 -8.20
N ARG A 496 23.12 -0.29 -7.89
CA ARG A 496 22.14 0.20 -8.88
C ARG A 496 22.77 1.09 -9.94
N GLY A 497 23.76 1.90 -9.59
CA GLY A 497 24.54 2.71 -10.53
C GLY A 497 25.26 1.82 -11.55
N LEU A 498 25.95 0.78 -11.07
CA LEU A 498 26.59 -0.22 -11.93
C LEU A 498 25.57 -0.93 -12.84
N ALA A 499 24.49 -1.45 -12.28
CA ALA A 499 23.46 -2.16 -13.05
C ALA A 499 22.77 -1.27 -14.11
N ARG A 500 22.63 0.04 -13.86
CA ARG A 500 22.10 0.99 -14.85
C ARG A 500 23.11 1.32 -15.94
N ALA A 501 24.38 1.49 -15.58
CA ALA A 501 25.44 1.76 -16.56
C ALA A 501 25.61 0.63 -17.59
N GLU A 502 25.36 -0.62 -17.18
CA GLU A 502 25.35 -1.80 -18.06
C GLU A 502 24.08 -1.91 -18.95
N LEU A 503 23.01 -1.18 -18.63
CA LEU A 503 21.76 -1.16 -19.41
C LEU A 503 21.71 -0.03 -20.45
N GLY A 504 22.49 1.05 -20.27
CA GLY A 504 22.53 2.23 -21.14
C GLY A 504 21.91 3.47 -20.50
#